data_AF-A0A7K2ZUR4-F1
#
_entry.id   AF-A0A7K2ZUR4-F1
#
_cell.length_a   1.000
_cell.length_b   1.000
_cell.length_c   1.000
_cell.angle_alpha   90.00
_cell.angle_beta   90.00
_cell.angle_gamma   90.00
#
_symmetry.space_group_name_H-M   'P 1'
#
loop_
_entity.id
_entity.type
_entity.pdbx_description
1 polymer ?
#
loop_
_entity_poly.entity_id
_entity_poly.type
_entity_poly.pdbx_seq_one_letter_code
_entity_poly.pdbx_strand_id
1 'polypeptide(L)'
;MASCSYHLRMLAKYGLVEEAEGGAGRQKPWRATARYTDWRDVDSDAAEALSVTMAERYFERMTEALETRRRLPREWREAEQFGDDVVHLTPAELADVTRQFSSLLESYDHRSDDPSQRPEGAEPVTVLRVAFRNRREEDPS
;
A
#
# COMPACT_ATOMS: atom_id res chain seq x y z
N MET A 1 -12.67 -23.26 12.55
CA MET A 1 -12.13 -22.71 11.28
C MET A 1 -13.18 -21.78 10.69
N ALA A 2 -12.93 -20.47 10.63
CA ALA A 2 -13.76 -19.57 9.85
C ALA A 2 -13.47 -19.81 8.35
N SER A 3 -14.51 -19.88 7.51
CA SER A 3 -14.31 -20.05 6.07
C SER A 3 -13.70 -18.79 5.46
N CYS A 4 -12.80 -18.95 4.48
CA CYS A 4 -12.29 -17.83 3.68
C CYS A 4 -13.44 -16.98 3.10
N SER A 5 -14.56 -17.60 2.72
CA SER A 5 -15.77 -16.92 2.25
C SER A 5 -16.51 -16.11 3.32
N TYR A 6 -16.20 -16.25 4.62
CA TYR A 6 -16.68 -15.33 5.67
C TYR A 6 -15.83 -14.06 5.66
N HIS A 7 -14.51 -14.20 5.68
CA HIS A 7 -13.56 -13.07 5.66
C HIS A 7 -13.72 -12.23 4.39
N LEU A 8 -13.85 -12.85 3.20
CA LEU A 8 -14.06 -12.13 1.94
C LEU A 8 -15.37 -11.33 1.92
N ARG A 9 -16.47 -11.86 2.48
CA ARG A 9 -17.72 -11.09 2.66
C ARG A 9 -17.60 -9.98 3.72
N MET A 10 -16.72 -10.14 4.70
CA MET A 10 -16.41 -9.10 5.68
C MET A 10 -15.64 -7.95 5.03
N LEU A 11 -14.60 -8.27 4.26
CA LEU A 11 -13.83 -7.32 3.45
C LEU A 11 -14.74 -6.59 2.44
N ALA A 12 -15.70 -7.30 1.82
CA ALA A 12 -16.66 -6.71 0.90
C ALA A 12 -17.68 -5.77 1.55
N LYS A 13 -18.15 -6.11 2.76
CA LYS A 13 -19.01 -5.21 3.55
C LYS A 13 -18.33 -3.86 3.81
N TYR A 14 -17.00 -3.84 3.90
CA TYR A 14 -16.19 -2.63 4.12
C TYR A 14 -15.55 -2.07 2.84
N GLY A 15 -16.00 -2.50 1.65
CA GLY A 15 -15.56 -1.92 0.37
C GLY A 15 -14.12 -2.23 -0.02
N LEU A 16 -13.53 -3.30 0.53
CA LEU A 16 -12.11 -3.68 0.33
C LEU A 16 -11.92 -4.74 -0.78
N VAL A 17 -12.96 -5.53 -1.03
CA VAL A 17 -13.08 -6.42 -2.19
C VAL A 17 -14.50 -6.39 -2.74
N GLU A 18 -14.67 -6.66 -4.03
CA GLU A 18 -15.97 -6.89 -4.67
C GLU A 18 -16.06 -8.32 -5.22
N GLU A 19 -17.28 -8.82 -5.43
CA GLU A 19 -17.49 -10.05 -6.19
C GLU A 19 -17.26 -9.77 -7.68
N ALA A 20 -16.29 -10.45 -8.29
CA ALA A 20 -16.01 -10.31 -9.72
C ALA A 20 -16.90 -11.24 -10.56
N GLU A 21 -17.24 -10.81 -11.77
CA GLU A 21 -17.99 -11.63 -12.74
C GLU A 21 -17.14 -12.78 -13.30
N GLY A 22 -17.79 -13.79 -13.90
CA GLY A 22 -17.12 -14.93 -14.54
C GLY A 22 -16.84 -16.15 -13.65
N GLY A 23 -17.37 -16.20 -12.43
CA GLY A 23 -17.18 -17.34 -11.51
C GLY A 23 -17.79 -18.65 -12.01
N ALA A 24 -16.97 -19.70 -12.13
CA ALA A 24 -17.42 -21.04 -12.52
C ALA A 24 -18.12 -21.77 -11.35
N GLY A 25 -19.45 -21.81 -11.40
CA GLY A 25 -20.27 -22.60 -10.48
C GLY A 25 -20.28 -22.04 -9.06
N ARG A 26 -19.74 -22.80 -8.08
CA ARG A 26 -19.88 -22.48 -6.64
C ARG A 26 -18.76 -21.59 -6.09
N GLN A 27 -17.81 -21.17 -6.93
CA GLN A 27 -16.74 -20.24 -6.58
C GLN A 27 -17.02 -18.89 -7.25
N LYS A 28 -17.27 -17.86 -6.44
CA LYS A 28 -17.21 -16.46 -6.89
C LYS A 28 -15.78 -15.96 -6.76
N PRO A 29 -15.15 -15.44 -7.82
CA PRO A 29 -13.89 -14.72 -7.70
C PRO A 29 -14.12 -13.39 -6.99
N TRP A 30 -13.09 -12.88 -6.32
CA TRP A 30 -13.12 -11.60 -5.62
C TRP A 30 -12.01 -10.72 -6.17
N ARG A 31 -12.31 -9.44 -6.43
CA ARG A 31 -11.33 -8.43 -6.87
C ARG A 31 -11.11 -7.43 -5.75
N ALA A 32 -9.87 -7.03 -5.50
CA ALA A 32 -9.60 -5.91 -4.60
C ALA A 32 -10.09 -4.60 -5.23
N THR A 33 -10.93 -3.87 -4.50
CA THR A 33 -11.49 -2.57 -4.92
C THR A 33 -10.54 -1.42 -4.58
N ALA A 34 -9.79 -1.55 -3.49
CA ALA A 34 -8.74 -0.61 -3.11
C ALA A 34 -7.46 -0.88 -3.93
N ARG A 35 -7.10 0.04 -4.84
CA ARG A 35 -5.83 0.00 -5.60
C ARG A 35 -4.60 0.21 -4.70
N TYR A 36 -4.79 0.89 -3.56
CA TYR A 36 -3.77 1.18 -2.57
C TYR A 36 -4.28 0.90 -1.16
N THR A 37 -3.35 0.76 -0.23
CA THR A 37 -3.58 0.53 1.20
C THR A 37 -4.06 1.82 1.89
N ASP A 38 -5.31 2.19 1.65
CA ASP A 38 -5.95 3.42 2.15
C ASP A 38 -7.20 3.10 2.98
N TRP A 39 -7.21 3.55 4.24
CA TRP A 39 -8.17 3.14 5.29
C TRP A 39 -8.85 4.34 5.96
N ARG A 40 -8.77 5.52 5.34
CA ARG A 40 -9.06 6.83 5.97
C ARG A 40 -10.43 6.95 6.66
N ASP A 41 -11.43 6.16 6.28
CA ASP A 41 -12.81 6.25 6.78
C ASP A 41 -13.33 5.00 7.53
N VAL A 42 -12.46 4.04 7.93
CA VAL A 42 -12.89 2.78 8.58
C VAL A 42 -12.54 2.72 10.07
N ASP A 43 -13.32 3.42 10.90
CA ASP A 43 -13.21 3.38 12.36
C ASP A 43 -13.71 2.04 12.93
N SER A 44 -12.80 1.09 13.15
CA SER A 44 -13.06 -0.18 13.86
C SER A 44 -11.76 -0.92 14.24
N ASP A 45 -11.79 -1.66 15.36
CA ASP A 45 -10.71 -2.52 15.86
C ASP A 45 -10.15 -3.46 14.76
N ALA A 46 -11.03 -3.95 13.88
CA ALA A 46 -10.68 -4.86 12.80
C ALA A 46 -9.89 -4.19 11.67
N ALA A 47 -10.12 -2.89 11.42
CA ALA A 47 -9.36 -2.10 10.46
C ALA A 47 -8.03 -1.61 11.04
N GLU A 48 -7.98 -1.28 12.34
CA GLU A 48 -6.74 -0.99 13.05
C GLU A 48 -5.82 -2.22 13.07
N ALA A 49 -6.33 -3.38 13.52
CA ALA A 49 -5.55 -4.62 13.55
C ALA A 49 -5.04 -5.03 12.16
N LEU A 50 -5.88 -4.89 11.12
CA LEU A 50 -5.45 -5.11 9.73
C LEU A 50 -4.33 -4.14 9.32
N SER A 51 -4.45 -2.86 9.66
CA SER A 51 -3.45 -1.82 9.38
C SER A 51 -2.11 -2.10 10.03
N VAL A 52 -2.10 -2.57 11.28
CA VAL A 52 -0.89 -3.02 11.99
C VAL A 52 -0.25 -4.21 11.26
N THR A 53 -1.00 -5.27 10.97
CA THR A 53 -0.48 -6.45 10.26
C THR A 53 0.03 -6.12 8.85
N MET A 54 -0.56 -5.14 8.17
CA MET A 54 0.00 -4.65 6.89
C MET A 54 1.29 -3.88 7.10
N ALA A 55 1.39 -3.00 8.11
CA ALA A 55 2.62 -2.28 8.42
C ALA A 55 3.78 -3.24 8.76
N GLU A 56 3.52 -4.27 9.57
CA GLU A 56 4.45 -5.38 9.83
C GLU A 56 4.90 -6.04 8.52
N ARG A 57 3.94 -6.42 7.65
CA ARG A 57 4.22 -7.08 6.36
C ARG A 57 4.96 -6.19 5.35
N TYR A 58 4.82 -4.87 5.43
CA TYR A 58 5.64 -3.93 4.65
C TYR A 58 7.05 -3.81 5.23
N PHE A 59 7.20 -3.80 6.56
CA PHE A 59 8.50 -3.77 7.21
C PHE A 59 9.34 -5.02 6.86
N GLU A 60 8.74 -6.22 6.93
CA GLU A 60 9.36 -7.46 6.46
C GLU A 60 9.90 -7.36 5.02
N ARG A 61 9.05 -6.91 4.08
CA ARG A 61 9.41 -6.76 2.66
C ARG A 61 10.50 -5.71 2.45
N MET A 62 10.46 -4.61 3.21
CA MET A 62 11.47 -3.56 3.16
C MET A 62 12.82 -4.07 3.66
N THR A 63 12.84 -4.87 4.74
CA THR A 63 14.06 -5.55 5.22
C THR A 63 14.63 -6.50 4.17
N GLU A 64 13.80 -7.37 3.58
CA GLU A 64 14.22 -8.30 2.51
C GLU A 64 14.78 -7.55 1.28
N ALA A 65 14.15 -6.44 0.88
CA ALA A 65 14.65 -5.58 -0.20
C ALA A 65 16.03 -4.97 0.14
N LEU A 66 16.22 -4.43 1.35
CA LEU A 66 17.49 -3.84 1.78
C LEU A 66 18.63 -4.88 1.87
N GLU A 67 18.35 -6.09 2.36
CA GLU A 67 19.31 -7.19 2.40
C GLU A 67 19.71 -7.67 0.98
N THR A 68 18.74 -7.72 0.06
CA THR A 68 18.96 -8.22 -1.31
C THR A 68 19.45 -7.16 -2.29
N ARG A 69 19.28 -5.86 -2.01
CA ARG A 69 19.63 -4.71 -2.87
C ARG A 69 21.01 -4.81 -3.53
N ARG A 70 22.04 -5.32 -2.84
CA ARG A 70 23.38 -5.49 -3.42
C ARG A 70 23.44 -6.44 -4.62
N ARG A 71 22.43 -7.30 -4.82
CA ARG A 71 22.32 -8.27 -5.92
C ARG A 71 21.65 -7.70 -7.17
N LEU A 72 20.96 -6.56 -7.06
CA LEU A 72 20.24 -5.93 -8.18
C LEU A 72 21.21 -5.33 -9.23
N PRO A 73 20.78 -5.15 -10.49
CA PRO A 73 21.54 -4.40 -11.50
C PRO A 73 21.90 -2.98 -11.04
N ARG A 74 22.92 -2.37 -11.67
CA ARG A 74 23.42 -1.07 -11.21
C ARG A 74 22.36 0.03 -11.27
N GLU A 75 21.62 0.13 -12.38
CA GLU A 75 20.55 1.13 -12.52
C GLU A 75 19.51 1.03 -11.38
N TRP A 76 19.08 -0.17 -11.01
CA TRP A 76 18.12 -0.40 -9.94
C TRP A 76 18.67 0.01 -8.57
N ARG A 77 19.95 -0.31 -8.27
CA ARG A 77 20.59 0.13 -7.02
C ARG A 77 20.80 1.64 -6.93
N GLU A 78 20.81 2.35 -8.06
CA GLU A 78 20.91 3.81 -8.13
C GLU A 78 19.53 4.49 -8.14
N ALA A 79 18.48 3.81 -8.62
CA ALA A 79 17.10 4.29 -8.64
C ALA A 79 16.32 4.04 -7.33
N GLU A 80 16.63 2.98 -6.57
CA GLU A 80 15.95 2.68 -5.31
C GLU A 80 16.24 3.74 -4.22
N GLN A 81 15.23 4.49 -3.80
CA GLN A 81 15.33 5.39 -2.65
C GLN A 81 15.09 4.65 -1.32
N PHE A 82 15.92 4.93 -0.31
CA PHE A 82 15.68 4.56 1.09
C PHE A 82 16.17 5.69 2.00
N GLY A 83 15.32 6.13 2.93
CA GLY A 83 15.56 7.26 3.82
C GLY A 83 14.25 7.95 4.22
N ASP A 84 14.34 8.96 5.08
CA ASP A 84 13.24 9.75 5.62
C ASP A 84 13.57 11.26 5.63
N ASP A 85 12.52 12.08 5.64
CA ASP A 85 12.59 13.54 5.67
C ASP A 85 11.74 14.09 6.83
N VAL A 86 12.38 14.77 7.80
CA VAL A 86 11.68 15.36 8.96
C VAL A 86 11.29 16.81 8.65
N VAL A 87 10.05 17.00 8.20
CA VAL A 87 9.47 18.31 7.84
C VAL A 87 8.45 18.82 8.86
N HIS A 88 8.34 20.14 8.99
CA HIS A 88 7.34 20.80 9.84
C HIS A 88 6.15 21.23 8.99
N LEU A 89 4.99 20.58 9.17
CA LEU A 89 3.77 20.83 8.39
C LEU A 89 2.54 20.95 9.31
N THR A 90 1.57 21.78 8.92
CA THR A 90 0.20 21.72 9.45
C THR A 90 -0.57 20.51 8.87
N PRO A 91 -1.71 20.12 9.48
CA PRO A 91 -2.54 19.04 8.92
C PRO A 91 -3.03 19.30 7.49
N ALA A 92 -3.25 20.56 7.12
CA ALA A 92 -3.69 20.94 5.77
C ALA A 92 -2.58 20.75 4.73
N GLU A 93 -1.35 21.12 5.07
CA GLU A 93 -0.17 20.93 4.22
C GLU A 93 0.21 19.44 4.12
N LEU A 94 0.11 18.67 5.21
CA LEU A 94 0.31 17.22 5.18
C LEU A 94 -0.71 16.51 4.27
N ALA A 95 -1.98 16.94 4.30
CA ALA A 95 -3.01 16.45 3.39
C ALA A 95 -2.73 16.86 1.93
N ASP A 96 -2.09 18.01 1.69
CA ASP A 96 -1.70 18.45 0.35
C ASP A 96 -0.49 17.71 -0.20
N VAL A 97 0.57 17.53 0.59
CA VAL A 97 1.73 16.67 0.26
C VAL A 97 1.27 15.26 -0.09
N THR A 98 0.30 14.72 0.65
CA THR A 98 -0.33 13.42 0.32
C THR A 98 -0.98 13.45 -1.08
N ARG A 99 -1.81 14.46 -1.39
CA ARG A 99 -2.47 14.60 -2.70
C ARG A 99 -1.49 14.77 -3.85
N GLN A 100 -0.53 15.69 -3.74
CA GLN A 100 0.49 15.92 -4.77
C GLN A 100 1.25 14.62 -5.08
N PHE A 101 1.56 13.84 -4.05
CA PHE A 101 2.31 12.59 -4.17
C PHE A 101 1.49 11.41 -4.72
N SER A 102 0.17 11.36 -4.48
CA SER A 102 -0.74 10.47 -5.21
C SER A 102 -0.78 10.83 -6.69
N SER A 103 -0.95 12.11 -7.02
CA SER A 103 -1.07 12.56 -8.42
C SER A 103 0.19 12.37 -9.26
N LEU A 104 1.37 12.38 -8.61
CA LEU A 104 2.62 11.96 -9.24
C LEU A 104 2.56 10.49 -9.72
N LEU A 105 1.98 9.59 -8.93
CA LEU A 105 1.89 8.15 -9.22
C LEU A 105 0.73 7.79 -10.15
N GLU A 106 -0.41 8.49 -10.06
CA GLU A 106 -1.58 8.35 -10.95
C GLU A 106 -1.18 8.38 -12.44
N SER A 107 -0.15 9.16 -12.79
CA SER A 107 0.38 9.25 -14.16
C SER A 107 0.88 7.91 -14.74
N TYR A 108 1.16 6.90 -13.90
CA TYR A 108 1.63 5.57 -14.30
C TYR A 108 0.54 4.48 -14.26
N ASP A 109 -0.64 4.75 -13.71
CA ASP A 109 -1.69 3.72 -13.48
C ASP A 109 -2.15 3.01 -14.75
N HIS A 110 -2.08 3.68 -15.90
CA HIS A 110 -2.35 3.11 -17.22
C HIS A 110 -1.53 1.84 -17.51
N ARG A 111 -0.34 1.69 -16.91
CA ARG A 111 0.54 0.51 -17.03
C ARG A 111 0.16 -0.61 -16.08
N SER A 112 -0.53 -0.30 -14.99
CA SER A 112 -1.13 -1.29 -14.09
C SER A 112 -2.35 -1.91 -14.77
N ASP A 113 -3.23 -1.05 -15.31
CA ASP A 113 -4.50 -1.44 -15.93
C ASP A 113 -4.34 -2.12 -17.30
N ASP A 114 -3.40 -1.66 -18.15
CA ASP A 114 -3.06 -2.29 -19.44
C ASP A 114 -1.56 -2.70 -19.47
N PRO A 115 -1.26 -4.01 -19.37
CA PRO A 115 0.11 -4.53 -19.48
C PRO A 115 0.83 -4.21 -20.79
N SER A 116 0.11 -3.91 -21.88
CA SER A 116 0.72 -3.56 -23.17
C SER A 116 1.30 -2.15 -23.22
N GLN A 117 0.94 -1.27 -22.27
CA GLN A 117 1.53 0.07 -22.12
C GLN A 117 2.85 0.07 -21.33
N ARG A 118 3.34 -1.11 -20.91
CA ARG A 118 4.61 -1.24 -20.19
C ARG A 118 5.78 -1.14 -21.18
N PRO A 119 6.68 -0.16 -21.04
CA PRO A 119 7.88 -0.11 -21.87
C PRO A 119 8.82 -1.28 -21.54
N GLU A 120 9.71 -1.62 -22.47
CA GLU A 120 10.74 -2.63 -22.27
C GLU A 120 11.60 -2.29 -21.04
N GLY A 121 11.88 -3.30 -20.19
CA GLY A 121 12.59 -3.13 -18.92
C GLY A 121 11.75 -2.61 -17.73
N ALA A 122 10.43 -2.44 -17.89
CA ALA A 122 9.55 -2.02 -16.79
C ALA A 122 9.25 -3.15 -15.77
N GLU A 123 10.08 -3.24 -14.73
CA GLU A 123 9.87 -4.12 -13.57
C GLU A 123 8.80 -3.55 -12.58
N PRO A 124 8.12 -4.39 -11.78
CA PRO A 124 7.15 -3.94 -10.79
C PRO A 124 7.83 -3.35 -9.54
N VAL A 125 7.68 -2.04 -9.32
CA VAL A 125 8.24 -1.31 -8.16
C VAL A 125 7.20 -1.14 -7.06
N THR A 126 7.54 -1.51 -5.82
CA THR A 126 6.71 -1.20 -4.64
C THR A 126 7.10 0.16 -4.06
N VAL A 127 6.27 1.18 -4.26
CA VAL A 127 6.43 2.48 -3.59
C VAL A 127 5.64 2.47 -2.29
N LEU A 128 6.32 2.25 -1.16
CA LEU A 128 5.73 2.45 0.17
C LEU A 128 5.78 3.94 0.53
N ARG A 129 4.71 4.42 1.19
CA ARG A 129 4.74 5.71 1.87
C ARG A 129 3.96 5.63 3.17
N VAL A 130 4.52 6.24 4.21
CA VAL A 130 3.89 6.46 5.50
C VAL A 130 4.24 7.88 5.92
N ALA A 131 3.27 8.64 6.42
CA ALA A 131 3.50 9.96 6.98
C ALA A 131 2.68 10.09 8.26
N PHE A 132 3.34 10.41 9.37
CA PHE A 132 2.74 10.45 10.70
C PHE A 132 3.24 11.66 11.46
N ARG A 133 2.42 12.17 12.39
CA ARG A 133 2.87 13.18 13.35
C ARG A 133 3.84 12.52 14.32
N ASN A 134 5.10 12.95 14.29
CA ASN A 134 6.07 12.65 15.34
C ASN A 134 5.48 13.06 16.70
N ARG A 135 5.21 12.06 17.54
CA ARG A 135 4.92 12.24 18.96
C ARG A 135 6.28 12.40 19.64
N ARG A 136 6.45 13.44 20.46
CA ARG A 136 7.58 13.44 21.41
C ARG A 136 7.27 12.35 22.44
N GLU A 137 8.31 11.65 22.90
CA GLU A 137 8.20 10.94 24.17
C GLU A 137 7.87 11.98 25.25
N GLU A 138 6.94 11.65 26.14
CA GLU A 138 6.63 12.47 27.30
C GLU A 138 7.75 12.20 28.32
N ASP A 139 8.66 13.17 28.43
CA ASP A 139 9.86 13.11 29.26
C ASP A 139 9.46 12.85 30.73
N PRO A 140 9.78 11.68 31.31
CA PRO A 140 9.24 11.27 32.60
C PRO A 140 9.82 12.13 33.73
N SER A 141 8.95 12.97 34.31
CA SER A 141 9.26 13.95 35.37
C SER A 141 9.29 13.34 36.78
#